data_AF-X0X3R5-F1
#
_entry.id   AF-X0X3R5-F1
#
_cell.length_a   1.000
_cell.length_b   1.000
_cell.length_c   1.000
_cell.angle_alpha   90.00
_cell.angle_beta   90.00
_cell.angle_gamma   90.00
#
_symmetry.space_group_name_H-M   'P 1'
#
loop_
_entity.id
_entity.type
_entity.pdbx_description
1 polymer ?
#
loop_
_entity_poly.entity_id
_entity_poly.type
_entity_poly.pdbx_seq_one_letter_code
_entity_poly.pdbx_strand_id
1 'polypeptide(L)'
;NPEMTAAGLRQVLRDSTDKIGEVEYTAGFNPFYGYGRLNAARALAASPDAVVVTSTNGSNSVAEGGPGKTYRVVLSSQPTGNVKIHLNPDVQLTAVGDADPNKAFLQFTPANWNVPQLVRFAAVNDPVLEDLVHRGTIHHLATSSDETFDGVAIADLSVQIADNDAVTSASVGDRVWRDLDGDGIQDIGEPGVFRLEVELFYCGQDGAYGGGDDVSAGTRLTDTDGNYGFEDLTPGSYYLQFPT
;
A
#
# COMPACT_ATOMS: atom_id res chain seq x y z
N ASN A 1 47.57 22.90 12.04
CA ASN A 1 47.62 22.53 10.60
C ASN A 1 46.76 23.55 9.86
N PRO A 2 47.23 24.16 8.76
CA PRO A 2 46.83 25.51 8.34
C PRO A 2 45.32 25.62 8.17
N GLU A 3 44.75 26.74 8.61
CA GLU A 3 43.32 27.00 8.64
C GLU A 3 42.69 26.67 7.29
N MET A 4 41.86 25.64 7.29
CA MET A 4 41.18 25.18 6.09
C MET A 4 40.20 26.29 5.67
N THR A 5 40.40 26.86 4.48
CA THR A 5 39.56 27.94 4.00
C THR A 5 38.10 27.49 3.87
N ALA A 6 37.15 28.43 3.90
CA ALA A 6 35.73 28.12 3.74
C ALA A 6 35.41 27.33 2.45
N ALA A 7 36.26 27.41 1.42
CA ALA A 7 36.17 26.59 0.22
C ALA A 7 36.61 25.13 0.46
N GLY A 8 37.68 24.92 1.23
CA GLY A 8 38.13 23.59 1.65
C GLY A 8 37.11 22.88 2.53
N LEU A 9 36.44 23.62 3.43
CA LEU A 9 35.37 23.06 4.28
C LEU A 9 34.14 22.59 3.47
N ARG A 10 33.77 23.32 2.41
CA ARG A 10 32.68 22.93 1.49
C ARG A 10 33.03 21.71 0.65
N GLN A 11 34.30 21.52 0.30
CA GLN A 11 34.73 20.34 -0.44
C GLN A 11 34.67 19.08 0.43
N VAL A 12 35.16 19.17 1.67
CA VAL A 12 35.09 18.05 2.64
C VAL A 12 33.64 17.64 2.94
N LEU A 13 32.71 18.60 3.03
CA LEU A 13 31.28 18.31 3.24
C LEU A 13 30.62 17.63 2.04
N ARG A 14 30.99 18.02 0.80
CA ARG A 14 30.52 17.33 -0.42
C ARG A 14 31.04 15.91 -0.52
N ASP A 15 32.30 15.69 -0.17
CA ASP A 15 32.92 14.37 -0.20
C ASP A 15 32.40 13.46 0.93
N SER A 16 31.77 14.04 1.97
CA SER A 16 31.17 13.32 3.11
C SER A 16 29.71 12.91 2.88
N THR A 17 28.95 13.60 2.02
CA THR A 17 27.56 13.25 1.71
C THR A 17 27.42 11.99 0.85
N ASP A 18 28.49 11.55 0.17
CA ASP A 18 28.51 10.33 -0.66
C ASP A 18 28.77 9.03 0.14
N LYS A 19 28.80 9.08 1.47
CA LYS A 19 29.00 7.91 2.33
C LYS A 19 28.00 7.85 3.47
N ILE A 20 26.73 7.77 3.11
CA ILE A 20 25.67 7.35 4.04
C ILE A 20 25.76 5.83 4.24
N GLY A 21 26.23 5.44 5.42
CA GLY A 21 26.09 4.13 6.00
C GLY A 21 25.79 4.30 7.48
N GLU A 22 24.57 3.93 7.87
CA GLU A 22 24.03 3.83 9.23
C GLU A 22 25.07 3.41 10.27
N VAL A 23 25.31 4.23 11.30
CA VAL A 23 25.90 3.75 12.57
C VAL A 23 25.36 4.56 13.75
N GLU A 24 24.56 3.93 14.60
CA GLU A 24 24.25 4.40 15.95
C GLU A 24 25.50 4.30 16.85
N TYR A 25 25.76 5.31 17.70
CA TYR A 25 26.70 5.18 18.81
C TYR A 25 26.10 5.64 20.14
N THR A 26 26.12 4.74 21.11
CA THR A 26 25.76 4.96 22.52
C THR A 26 26.82 5.82 23.22
N ALA A 27 26.39 6.75 24.06
CA ALA A 27 27.22 7.78 24.68
C ALA A 27 28.30 7.24 25.64
N GLY A 28 29.54 7.73 25.49
CA GLY A 28 30.66 7.53 26.41
C GLY A 28 31.49 8.81 26.54
N PHE A 29 31.78 9.20 27.78
CA PHE A 29 32.38 10.47 28.22
C PHE A 29 33.88 10.59 27.86
N ASN A 30 34.35 11.73 27.31
CA ASN A 30 35.77 12.03 27.10
C ASN A 30 36.18 13.37 27.77
N PRO A 31 37.18 13.39 28.68
CA PRO A 31 37.53 14.55 29.50
C PRO A 31 38.48 15.59 28.85
N PHE A 32 38.79 15.54 27.54
CA PHE A 32 39.81 16.42 26.92
C PHE A 32 39.34 17.49 25.93
N TYR A 33 38.04 17.63 25.67
CA TYR A 33 37.51 18.74 24.84
C TYR A 33 36.29 19.39 25.51
N GLY A 34 36.44 20.67 25.87
CA GLY A 34 35.36 21.52 26.37
C GLY A 34 34.24 21.70 25.34
N TYR A 35 33.04 21.96 25.84
CA TYR A 35 31.76 22.09 25.15
C TYR A 35 31.81 22.41 23.65
N GLY A 36 31.69 21.37 22.83
CA GLY A 36 31.08 21.50 21.51
C GLY A 36 29.57 21.52 21.68
N ARG A 37 28.99 22.69 21.97
CA ARG A 37 27.56 22.90 21.78
C ARG A 37 27.27 22.71 20.29
N LEU A 38 26.80 21.53 19.87
CA LEU A 38 26.02 21.44 18.65
C LEU A 38 24.58 21.72 19.03
N ASN A 39 24.24 22.99 19.12
CA ASN A 39 22.89 23.48 18.92
C ASN A 39 22.97 24.92 18.41
N ALA A 40 22.14 25.19 17.40
CA ALA A 40 21.90 26.46 16.72
C ALA A 40 22.77 26.75 15.48
N ALA A 41 22.39 26.17 14.33
CA ALA A 41 22.45 26.86 13.02
C ALA A 41 21.87 26.07 11.83
N ARG A 42 21.41 24.82 11.97
CA ARG A 42 20.66 24.16 10.88
C ARG A 42 19.59 23.12 11.25
N ALA A 43 19.24 23.05 12.53
CA ALA A 43 17.82 23.00 12.88
C ALA A 43 17.34 24.46 12.93
N LEU A 44 17.30 25.12 11.76
CA LEU A 44 16.36 26.24 11.62
C LEU A 44 15.01 25.60 11.95
N ALA A 45 14.33 26.13 12.94
CA ALA A 45 13.05 25.60 13.36
C ALA A 45 12.12 25.48 12.14
N ALA A 46 12.03 24.28 11.55
CA ALA A 46 10.74 23.80 11.14
C ALA A 46 9.95 23.87 12.44
N SER A 47 9.18 24.94 12.61
CA SER A 47 8.09 24.90 13.57
C SER A 47 7.38 23.59 13.22
N PRO A 48 7.33 22.58 14.12
CA PRO A 48 6.67 21.32 13.80
C PRO A 48 5.19 21.53 13.42
N ASP A 49 4.68 22.74 13.63
CA ASP A 49 3.33 23.17 13.26
C ASP A 49 3.30 24.25 12.17
N ALA A 50 4.37 24.54 11.42
CA ALA A 50 4.35 25.58 10.35
C ALA A 50 3.18 25.37 9.36
N VAL A 51 2.86 24.10 9.13
CA VAL A 51 1.75 23.63 8.32
C VAL A 51 0.94 22.65 9.16
N VAL A 52 -0.36 22.89 9.26
CA VAL A 52 -1.30 22.02 9.99
C VAL A 52 -2.14 21.25 8.98
N VAL A 53 -2.11 19.92 9.06
CA VAL A 53 -2.95 19.00 8.28
C VAL A 53 -4.03 18.43 9.19
N THR A 54 -5.30 18.60 8.83
CA THR A 54 -6.44 18.15 9.63
C THR A 54 -7.48 17.44 8.77
N SER A 55 -7.75 16.18 9.05
CA SER A 55 -8.83 15.42 8.40
C SER A 55 -10.19 15.99 8.79
N THR A 56 -11.08 16.22 7.82
CA THR A 56 -12.37 16.88 8.10
C THR A 56 -13.52 15.91 8.37
N ASN A 57 -13.40 14.64 7.93
CA ASN A 57 -14.52 13.69 7.88
C ASN A 57 -14.24 12.38 8.65
N GLY A 58 -13.46 12.42 9.72
CA GLY A 58 -13.10 11.22 10.50
C GLY A 58 -11.88 10.48 9.96
N SER A 59 -11.85 9.15 10.08
CA SER A 59 -10.72 8.28 9.70
C SER A 59 -10.23 8.53 8.27
N ASN A 60 -8.93 8.39 8.05
CA ASN A 60 -8.29 8.40 6.73
C ASN A 60 -8.52 7.06 6.04
N SER A 61 -9.77 6.73 5.73
CA SER A 61 -10.14 5.48 5.05
C SER A 61 -11.08 5.74 3.88
N VAL A 62 -10.84 5.10 2.75
CA VAL A 62 -11.66 5.15 1.52
C VAL A 62 -11.82 3.73 0.97
N ALA A 63 -12.68 3.56 -0.02
CA ALA A 63 -12.84 2.30 -0.74
C ALA A 63 -12.63 2.53 -2.23
N GLU A 64 -12.11 1.55 -2.94
CA GLU A 64 -12.06 1.54 -4.40
C GLU A 64 -13.48 1.66 -4.97
N GLY A 65 -13.61 2.47 -6.03
CA GLY A 65 -14.91 2.80 -6.63
C GLY A 65 -15.87 3.59 -5.70
N GLY A 66 -15.44 3.86 -4.47
CA GLY A 66 -16.20 4.58 -3.45
C GLY A 66 -16.03 6.09 -3.54
N PRO A 67 -16.81 6.85 -2.74
CA PRO A 67 -16.65 8.29 -2.65
C PRO A 67 -15.30 8.64 -2.00
N GLY A 68 -14.63 9.65 -2.57
CA GLY A 68 -13.45 10.25 -1.96
C GLY A 68 -13.75 10.97 -0.64
N LYS A 69 -12.69 11.35 0.07
CA LYS A 69 -12.73 12.13 1.30
C LYS A 69 -11.95 13.42 1.17
N THR A 70 -12.01 14.22 2.24
CA THR A 70 -11.34 15.51 2.29
C THR A 70 -10.55 15.70 3.57
N TYR A 71 -9.47 16.48 3.45
CA TYR A 71 -8.74 17.05 4.59
C TYR A 71 -8.42 18.51 4.31
N ARG A 72 -8.07 19.25 5.37
CA ARG A 72 -7.70 20.65 5.32
C ARG A 72 -6.23 20.83 5.60
N VAL A 73 -5.63 21.80 4.93
CA VAL A 73 -4.28 22.28 5.20
C VAL A 73 -4.35 23.77 5.48
N VAL A 74 -3.62 24.25 6.48
CA VAL A 74 -3.52 25.68 6.80
C VAL A 74 -2.11 26.00 7.33
N LEU A 75 -1.60 27.20 7.07
CA LEU A 75 -0.34 27.64 7.66
C LEU A 75 -0.59 28.16 9.08
N SER A 76 0.33 27.91 10.01
CA SER A 76 0.21 28.41 11.39
C SER A 76 0.72 29.85 11.58
N SER A 77 1.41 30.40 10.59
CA SER A 77 1.89 31.78 10.60
C SER A 77 1.86 32.40 9.21
N GLN A 78 1.82 33.74 9.16
CA GLN A 78 1.83 34.49 7.91
C GLN A 78 3.19 34.36 7.22
N PRO A 79 3.26 33.85 5.97
CA PRO A 79 4.50 33.82 5.22
C PRO A 79 4.82 35.20 4.65
N THR A 80 6.09 35.46 4.43
CA THR A 80 6.61 36.65 3.72
C THR A 80 6.60 36.48 2.21
N GLY A 81 6.56 35.24 1.72
CA GLY A 81 6.44 34.86 0.32
C GLY A 81 5.26 33.90 0.08
N ASN A 82 4.96 33.59 -1.18
CA ASN A 82 3.95 32.57 -1.48
C ASN A 82 4.50 31.17 -1.17
N VAL A 83 3.66 30.34 -0.54
CA VAL A 83 3.96 28.95 -0.22
C VAL A 83 3.15 28.05 -1.13
N LYS A 84 3.82 27.15 -1.86
CA LYS A 84 3.17 26.11 -2.65
C LYS A 84 3.41 24.75 -2.00
N ILE A 85 2.32 24.07 -1.64
CA ILE A 85 2.37 22.70 -1.11
C ILE A 85 1.95 21.76 -2.23
N HIS A 86 2.89 20.98 -2.75
CA HIS A 86 2.63 19.94 -3.74
C HIS A 86 2.00 18.71 -3.06
N LEU A 87 1.05 18.10 -3.75
CA LEU A 87 0.35 16.88 -3.36
C LEU A 87 0.90 15.76 -4.25
N ASN A 88 1.55 14.78 -3.64
CA ASN A 88 2.24 13.71 -4.32
C ASN A 88 1.65 12.36 -3.85
N PRO A 89 0.43 11.99 -4.31
CA PRO A 89 -0.12 10.68 -4.03
C PRO A 89 0.72 9.60 -4.73
N ASP A 90 0.79 8.42 -4.11
CA ASP A 90 1.23 7.21 -4.79
C ASP A 90 0.19 6.74 -5.82
N VAL A 91 0.46 5.58 -6.44
CA VAL A 91 -0.40 5.04 -7.49
C VAL A 91 -1.80 4.64 -6.99
N GLN A 92 -1.96 4.42 -5.68
CA GLN A 92 -3.21 3.95 -5.08
C GLN A 92 -4.20 5.09 -4.82
N LEU A 93 -3.78 6.36 -4.92
CA LEU A 93 -4.61 7.51 -4.56
C LEU A 93 -4.63 8.58 -5.66
N THR A 94 -5.73 9.32 -5.70
CA THR A 94 -5.79 10.64 -6.33
C THR A 94 -5.81 11.72 -5.26
N ALA A 95 -5.20 12.88 -5.51
CA ALA A 95 -5.21 14.00 -4.58
C ALA A 95 -5.18 15.36 -5.32
N VAL A 96 -6.17 16.20 -5.07
CA VAL A 96 -6.34 17.49 -5.76
C VAL A 96 -6.77 18.60 -4.81
N GLY A 97 -6.30 19.82 -5.05
CA GLY A 97 -6.75 21.01 -4.32
C GLY A 97 -8.15 21.46 -4.77
N ASP A 98 -8.96 21.94 -3.83
CA ASP A 98 -10.38 22.28 -4.05
C ASP A 98 -10.64 23.43 -5.04
N ALA A 99 -9.63 24.27 -5.31
CA ALA A 99 -9.76 25.40 -6.24
C ALA A 99 -9.54 25.03 -7.72
N ASP A 100 -8.98 23.85 -8.01
CA ASP A 100 -8.75 23.38 -9.38
C ASP A 100 -8.51 21.86 -9.35
N PRO A 101 -9.44 21.03 -9.85
CA PRO A 101 -9.27 19.58 -9.86
C PRO A 101 -8.09 19.11 -10.72
N ASN A 102 -7.44 19.99 -11.49
CA ASN A 102 -6.23 19.69 -12.25
C ASN A 102 -4.94 20.13 -11.52
N LYS A 103 -5.03 20.66 -10.29
CA LYS A 103 -3.87 21.07 -9.50
C LYS A 103 -3.64 20.09 -8.35
N ALA A 104 -2.58 19.31 -8.49
CA ALA A 104 -1.96 18.56 -7.40
C ALA A 104 -1.14 19.48 -6.47
N PHE A 105 -1.61 20.68 -6.17
CA PHE A 105 -0.97 21.58 -5.20
C PHE A 105 -1.95 22.56 -4.56
N LEU A 106 -1.60 23.02 -3.35
CA LEU A 106 -2.22 24.15 -2.66
C LEU A 106 -1.33 25.38 -2.75
N GLN A 107 -1.93 26.58 -2.80
CA GLN A 107 -1.18 27.82 -2.85
C GLN A 107 -1.63 28.79 -1.76
N PHE A 108 -0.73 29.08 -0.83
CA PHE A 108 -0.89 30.09 0.19
C PHE A 108 -0.08 31.34 -0.19
N THR A 109 -0.61 32.48 0.18
CA THR A 109 -0.07 33.82 -0.01
C THR A 109 -0.08 34.51 1.35
N PRO A 110 0.67 35.62 1.53
CA PRO A 110 0.58 36.42 2.73
C PRO A 110 -0.85 36.90 3.06
N ALA A 111 -1.78 36.91 2.10
CA ALA A 111 -3.16 37.36 2.30
C ALA A 111 -4.14 36.25 2.70
N ASN A 112 -3.84 34.98 2.43
CA ASN A 112 -4.77 33.85 2.66
C ASN A 112 -4.16 32.69 3.46
N TRP A 113 -2.98 32.86 4.05
CA TRP A 113 -2.26 31.84 4.82
C TRP A 113 -3.08 31.16 5.92
N ASN A 114 -3.97 31.92 6.55
CA ASN A 114 -4.83 31.51 7.65
C ASN A 114 -6.21 31.01 7.18
N VAL A 115 -6.45 30.91 5.88
CA VAL A 115 -7.67 30.35 5.32
C VAL A 115 -7.42 28.87 5.04
N PRO A 116 -8.07 27.92 5.75
CA PRO A 116 -7.86 26.50 5.50
C PRO A 116 -8.26 26.12 4.07
N GLN A 117 -7.32 25.53 3.34
CA GLN A 117 -7.56 25.02 2.00
C GLN A 117 -7.90 23.55 2.05
N LEU A 118 -8.84 23.14 1.21
CA LEU A 118 -9.36 21.78 1.18
C LEU A 118 -8.59 20.96 0.12
N VAL A 119 -8.26 19.72 0.48
CA VAL A 119 -7.76 18.69 -0.44
C VAL A 119 -8.83 17.62 -0.54
N ARG A 120 -9.09 17.16 -1.75
CA ARG A 120 -9.95 16.02 -2.07
C ARG A 120 -9.05 14.85 -2.47
N PHE A 121 -9.32 13.68 -1.92
CA PHE A 121 -8.61 12.46 -2.27
C PHE A 121 -9.56 11.28 -2.40
N ALA A 122 -9.24 10.31 -3.24
CA ALA A 122 -9.99 9.08 -3.43
C ALA A 122 -9.03 7.92 -3.75
N ALA A 123 -9.46 6.69 -3.48
CA ALA A 123 -8.78 5.51 -4.00
C ALA A 123 -8.88 5.48 -5.53
N VAL A 124 -7.79 5.07 -6.17
CA VAL A 124 -7.84 4.63 -7.57
C VAL A 124 -8.61 3.31 -7.58
N ASN A 125 -9.54 3.15 -8.51
CA ASN A 125 -10.20 1.86 -8.71
C ASN A 125 -9.45 1.13 -9.82
N ASP A 126 -8.91 -0.02 -9.52
CA ASP A 126 -8.30 -0.88 -10.54
C ASP A 126 -8.98 -2.27 -10.54
N PRO A 127 -8.54 -3.24 -11.37
CA PRO A 127 -9.14 -4.57 -11.43
C PRO A 127 -8.26 -5.64 -10.73
N VAL A 128 -7.29 -5.22 -9.92
CA VAL A 128 -6.36 -6.10 -9.21
C VAL A 128 -6.92 -6.37 -7.83
N LEU A 129 -7.26 -7.65 -7.59
CA LEU A 129 -7.55 -8.10 -6.23
C LEU A 129 -6.31 -7.93 -5.34
N GLU A 130 -6.47 -7.17 -4.28
CA GLU A 130 -5.50 -6.92 -3.23
C GLU A 130 -5.98 -7.51 -1.89
N ASP A 131 -5.20 -7.28 -0.82
CA ASP A 131 -5.66 -7.59 0.53
C ASP A 131 -6.91 -6.75 0.85
N LEU A 132 -7.84 -7.34 1.63
CA LEU A 132 -9.12 -6.72 2.01
C LEU A 132 -8.99 -5.27 2.55
N VAL A 133 -7.84 -4.94 3.14
CA VAL A 133 -7.42 -3.55 3.40
C VAL A 133 -5.93 -3.39 3.10
N HIS A 134 -5.60 -2.48 2.19
CA HIS A 134 -4.22 -2.03 1.95
C HIS A 134 -4.06 -0.54 2.32
N ARG A 135 -2.89 0.05 2.02
CA ARG A 135 -2.58 1.47 2.31
C ARG A 135 -2.07 2.22 1.09
N GLY A 136 -2.57 3.43 0.93
CA GLY A 136 -1.99 4.47 0.07
C GLY A 136 -1.44 5.63 0.90
N THR A 137 -0.55 6.41 0.30
CA THR A 137 0.10 7.58 0.93
C THR A 137 0.03 8.79 0.02
N ILE A 138 -0.27 9.95 0.61
CA ILE A 138 -0.11 11.26 -0.04
C ILE A 138 1.08 11.95 0.61
N HIS A 139 2.16 12.11 -0.15
CA HIS A 139 3.30 12.90 0.27
C HIS A 139 3.08 14.39 0.03
N HIS A 140 3.71 15.21 0.87
CA HIS A 140 3.63 16.67 0.76
C HIS A 140 5.01 17.29 0.61
N LEU A 141 5.13 18.25 -0.31
CA LEU A 141 6.36 19.02 -0.48
C LEU A 141 6.05 20.52 -0.47
N ALA A 142 6.67 21.27 0.44
CA ALA A 142 6.55 22.72 0.48
C ALA A 142 7.67 23.40 -0.31
N THR A 143 7.31 24.40 -1.12
CA THR A 143 8.25 25.28 -1.84
C THR A 143 7.85 26.74 -1.63
N SER A 144 8.82 27.61 -1.35
CA SER A 144 8.58 29.03 -1.05
C SER A 144 9.81 29.89 -1.28
N SER A 145 9.62 31.20 -1.45
CA SER A 145 10.72 32.17 -1.31
C SER A 145 10.95 32.60 0.14
N ASP A 146 10.03 32.25 1.04
CA ASP A 146 10.18 32.40 2.49
C ASP A 146 10.95 31.19 3.03
N GLU A 147 12.16 31.44 3.55
CA GLU A 147 13.06 30.39 4.09
C GLU A 147 12.45 29.58 5.24
N THR A 148 11.42 30.11 5.93
CA THR A 148 10.70 29.39 6.99
C THR A 148 9.82 28.27 6.44
N PHE A 149 9.33 28.45 5.21
CA PHE A 149 8.38 27.53 4.57
C PHE A 149 8.99 26.74 3.41
N ASP A 150 10.14 27.15 2.87
CA ASP A 150 10.80 26.41 1.80
C ASP A 150 11.36 25.07 2.30
N GLY A 151 10.89 23.97 1.72
CA GLY A 151 11.29 22.62 2.13
C GLY A 151 10.84 22.22 3.54
N VAL A 152 9.88 22.93 4.15
CA VAL A 152 9.36 22.53 5.47
C VAL A 152 8.74 21.14 5.39
N ALA A 153 9.09 20.28 6.35
CA ALA A 153 8.52 18.95 6.46
C ALA A 153 7.03 19.05 6.81
N ILE A 154 6.21 18.33 6.06
CA ILE A 154 4.77 18.20 6.29
C ILE A 154 4.51 16.72 6.45
N ALA A 155 3.72 16.35 7.45
CA ALA A 155 3.38 14.95 7.68
C ALA A 155 2.55 14.39 6.52
N ASP A 156 2.99 13.24 5.99
CA ASP A 156 2.27 12.51 4.97
C ASP A 156 0.90 12.05 5.46
N LEU A 157 -0.06 11.93 4.54
CA LEU A 157 -1.35 11.33 4.83
C LEU A 157 -1.33 9.85 4.47
N SER A 158 -1.27 8.97 5.48
CA SER A 158 -1.53 7.54 5.28
C SER A 158 -3.03 7.27 5.27
N VAL A 159 -3.50 6.56 4.25
CA VAL A 159 -4.90 6.24 3.99
C VAL A 159 -5.08 4.72 3.94
N GLN A 160 -6.05 4.19 4.67
CA GLN A 160 -6.51 2.81 4.52
C GLN A 160 -7.47 2.71 3.33
N ILE A 161 -7.26 1.74 2.47
CA ILE A 161 -8.07 1.54 1.27
C ILE A 161 -8.71 0.16 1.38
N ALA A 162 -10.04 0.13 1.33
CA ALA A 162 -10.79 -1.10 1.19
C ALA A 162 -10.92 -1.44 -0.30
N ASP A 163 -10.40 -2.60 -0.67
CA ASP A 163 -10.53 -3.13 -2.01
C ASP A 163 -12.01 -3.49 -2.27
N ASN A 164 -12.49 -3.21 -3.49
CA ASN A 164 -13.84 -3.54 -3.94
C ASN A 164 -13.86 -4.71 -4.93
N ASP A 165 -12.71 -5.25 -5.30
CA ASP A 165 -12.60 -6.44 -6.09
C ASP A 165 -12.90 -7.69 -5.25
N ALA A 166 -13.58 -8.64 -5.88
CA ALA A 166 -13.98 -9.89 -5.23
C ALA A 166 -13.15 -11.05 -5.76
N VAL A 167 -12.80 -11.96 -4.86
CA VAL A 167 -12.30 -13.28 -5.26
C VAL A 167 -13.40 -13.95 -6.10
N THR A 168 -13.13 -14.20 -7.38
CA THR A 168 -14.00 -15.08 -8.16
C THR A 168 -13.76 -16.52 -7.73
N SER A 169 -14.76 -17.14 -7.10
CA SER A 169 -14.68 -18.55 -6.72
C SER A 169 -14.48 -19.45 -7.95
N ALA A 170 -13.73 -20.53 -7.76
CA ALA A 170 -13.52 -21.57 -8.75
C ALA A 170 -14.55 -22.70 -8.60
N SER A 171 -14.64 -23.55 -9.62
CA SER A 171 -15.37 -24.81 -9.56
C SER A 171 -14.55 -25.91 -10.23
N VAL A 172 -14.71 -27.15 -9.77
CA VAL A 172 -14.13 -28.34 -10.40
C VAL A 172 -15.17 -29.46 -10.42
N GLY A 173 -15.24 -30.16 -11.52
CA GLY A 173 -16.16 -31.28 -11.70
C GLY A 173 -15.81 -32.04 -12.97
N ASP A 174 -16.31 -33.27 -13.06
CA ASP A 174 -16.15 -34.12 -14.22
C ASP A 174 -17.16 -35.28 -14.14
N ARG A 175 -16.95 -36.31 -14.96
CA ARG A 175 -17.70 -37.54 -15.01
C ARG A 175 -16.80 -38.74 -14.70
N VAL A 176 -17.31 -39.65 -13.88
CA VAL A 176 -16.70 -40.98 -13.68
C VAL A 176 -17.49 -42.01 -14.47
N TRP A 177 -16.80 -42.77 -15.33
CA TRP A 177 -17.41 -43.78 -16.20
C TRP A 177 -16.74 -45.14 -16.03
N ARG A 178 -17.43 -46.18 -16.51
CA ARG A 178 -16.84 -47.51 -16.66
C ARG A 178 -16.23 -47.62 -18.04
N ASP A 179 -14.91 -47.60 -18.09
CA ASP A 179 -14.11 -47.92 -19.28
C ASP A 179 -14.30 -49.41 -19.62
N LEU A 180 -15.10 -49.69 -20.65
CA LEU A 180 -15.53 -51.05 -20.98
C LEU A 180 -14.56 -51.79 -21.89
N ASP A 181 -13.78 -51.06 -22.68
CA ASP A 181 -12.81 -51.64 -23.63
C ASP A 181 -11.35 -51.34 -23.27
N GLY A 182 -11.11 -50.51 -22.25
CA GLY A 182 -9.82 -50.29 -21.62
C GLY A 182 -8.94 -49.26 -22.34
N ASP A 183 -9.53 -48.36 -23.12
CA ASP A 183 -8.80 -47.41 -23.96
C ASP A 183 -8.58 -46.03 -23.30
N GLY A 184 -9.23 -45.78 -22.17
CA GLY A 184 -9.15 -44.52 -21.42
C GLY A 184 -9.87 -43.33 -22.06
N ILE A 185 -10.71 -43.56 -23.08
CA ILE A 185 -11.57 -42.57 -23.72
C ILE A 185 -12.99 -42.70 -23.14
N GLN A 186 -13.77 -41.63 -23.17
CA GLN A 186 -15.20 -41.69 -22.85
C GLN A 186 -16.00 -41.97 -24.11
N ASP A 187 -16.45 -43.21 -24.27
CA ASP A 187 -17.18 -43.64 -25.45
C ASP A 187 -18.70 -43.67 -25.26
N ILE A 188 -19.41 -43.63 -26.40
CA ILE A 188 -20.86 -43.81 -26.41
C ILE A 188 -21.21 -45.23 -25.99
N GLY A 189 -22.04 -45.35 -24.95
CA GLY A 189 -22.44 -46.64 -24.37
C GLY A 189 -21.69 -47.01 -23.10
N GLU A 190 -20.66 -46.24 -22.72
CA GLU A 190 -19.98 -46.41 -21.44
C GLU A 190 -20.77 -45.74 -20.31
N PRO A 191 -21.29 -46.54 -19.35
CA PRO A 191 -22.16 -46.00 -18.31
C PRO A 191 -21.36 -45.21 -17.27
N GLY A 192 -22.00 -44.18 -16.72
CA GLY A 192 -21.51 -43.50 -15.53
C GLY A 192 -21.46 -44.43 -14.33
N VAL A 193 -20.58 -44.14 -13.38
CA VAL A 193 -20.56 -44.82 -12.08
C VAL A 193 -21.46 -44.05 -11.13
N PHE A 194 -22.61 -44.61 -10.75
CA PHE A 194 -23.54 -43.98 -9.81
C PHE A 194 -23.09 -44.13 -8.35
N ARG A 195 -23.19 -43.04 -7.56
CA ARG A 195 -22.87 -43.00 -6.12
C ARG A 195 -21.43 -43.43 -5.80
N LEU A 196 -20.49 -43.09 -6.67
CA LEU A 196 -19.08 -43.13 -6.32
C LEU A 196 -18.77 -41.90 -5.45
N GLU A 197 -18.13 -42.14 -4.32
CA GLU A 197 -17.62 -41.08 -3.47
C GLU A 197 -16.39 -40.44 -4.11
N VAL A 198 -16.41 -39.11 -4.25
CA VAL A 198 -15.30 -38.31 -4.75
C VAL A 198 -14.98 -37.28 -3.68
N GLU A 199 -13.77 -37.32 -3.15
CA GLU A 199 -13.30 -36.35 -2.17
C GLU A 199 -12.34 -35.37 -2.83
N LEU A 200 -12.50 -34.08 -2.53
CA LEU A 200 -11.63 -33.01 -2.99
C LEU A 200 -10.76 -32.55 -1.83
N PHE A 201 -9.45 -32.43 -2.05
CA PHE A 201 -8.50 -31.91 -1.08
C PHE A 201 -7.86 -30.63 -1.60
N TYR A 202 -7.79 -29.61 -0.74
CA TYR A 202 -7.00 -28.40 -0.95
C TYR A 202 -5.56 -28.66 -0.48
N CYS A 203 -4.56 -28.41 -1.33
CA CYS A 203 -3.13 -28.68 -1.06
C CYS A 203 -2.47 -27.66 -0.11
N GLY A 204 -3.25 -26.87 0.63
CA GLY A 204 -2.70 -25.93 1.60
C GLY A 204 -1.84 -24.81 1.01
N GLN A 205 -0.85 -24.38 1.79
CA GLN A 205 -0.02 -23.21 1.49
C GLN A 205 1.16 -23.59 0.59
N ASP A 206 1.68 -24.81 0.70
CA ASP A 206 2.82 -25.25 -0.11
C ASP A 206 2.42 -25.66 -1.54
N GLY A 207 1.13 -25.92 -1.76
CA GLY A 207 0.57 -26.31 -3.05
C GLY A 207 0.96 -27.72 -3.50
N ALA A 208 1.57 -28.52 -2.61
CA ALA A 208 2.04 -29.86 -2.88
C ALA A 208 1.00 -30.91 -2.45
N TYR A 209 0.87 -31.98 -3.23
CA TYR A 209 -0.10 -33.04 -2.95
C TYR A 209 0.41 -34.00 -1.87
N GLY A 210 -0.45 -34.40 -0.93
CA GLY A 210 -0.15 -35.37 0.12
C GLY A 210 0.66 -34.78 1.28
N GLY A 211 0.62 -33.45 1.45
CA GLY A 211 1.29 -32.71 2.49
C GLY A 211 0.60 -32.76 3.85
N GLY A 212 1.22 -32.16 4.86
CA GLY A 212 0.64 -32.04 6.20
C GLY A 212 -0.38 -30.90 6.33
N ASP A 213 -0.42 -30.00 5.35
CA ASP A 213 -1.33 -28.87 5.23
C ASP A 213 -2.51 -29.13 4.28
N ASP A 214 -2.62 -30.35 3.75
CA ASP A 214 -3.78 -30.79 2.96
C ASP A 214 -5.05 -30.81 3.81
N VAL A 215 -6.12 -30.21 3.29
CA VAL A 215 -7.42 -30.16 3.97
C VAL A 215 -8.52 -30.66 3.03
N SER A 216 -9.39 -31.54 3.53
CA SER A 216 -10.58 -31.95 2.78
C SER A 216 -11.49 -30.73 2.52
N ALA A 217 -11.69 -30.42 1.24
CA ALA A 217 -12.61 -29.40 0.74
C ALA A 217 -14.04 -29.96 0.57
N GLY A 218 -14.23 -31.24 0.89
CA GLY A 218 -15.53 -31.90 0.98
C GLY A 218 -15.65 -33.09 0.05
N THR A 219 -16.80 -33.73 0.15
CA THR A 219 -17.12 -34.98 -0.55
C THR A 219 -18.36 -34.82 -1.42
N ARG A 220 -18.38 -35.48 -2.58
CA ARG A 220 -19.53 -35.57 -3.48
C ARG A 220 -19.78 -37.02 -3.87
N LEU A 221 -21.04 -37.33 -4.14
CA LEU A 221 -21.42 -38.57 -4.79
C LEU A 221 -21.70 -38.28 -6.25
N THR A 222 -21.17 -39.10 -7.15
CA THR A 222 -21.52 -39.02 -8.57
C THR A 222 -23.01 -39.32 -8.79
N ASP A 223 -23.60 -38.60 -9.75
CA ASP A 223 -24.98 -38.80 -10.17
C ASP A 223 -25.17 -40.07 -11.03
N THR A 224 -26.37 -40.30 -11.54
CA THR A 224 -26.69 -41.49 -12.34
C THR A 224 -25.92 -41.59 -13.66
N ASP A 225 -25.45 -40.46 -14.17
CA ASP A 225 -24.64 -40.37 -15.38
C ASP A 225 -23.14 -40.33 -15.06
N GLY A 226 -22.78 -40.35 -13.77
CA GLY A 226 -21.41 -40.36 -13.28
C GLY A 226 -20.85 -38.98 -12.97
N ASN A 227 -21.63 -37.90 -13.12
CA ASN A 227 -21.12 -36.54 -12.96
C ASN A 227 -20.97 -36.15 -11.48
N TYR A 228 -19.96 -35.35 -11.18
CA TYR A 228 -19.75 -34.72 -9.88
C TYR A 228 -19.26 -33.28 -10.07
N GLY A 229 -19.45 -32.45 -9.04
CA GLY A 229 -19.05 -31.06 -9.06
C GLY A 229 -18.89 -30.43 -7.68
N PHE A 230 -17.88 -29.58 -7.56
CA PHE A 230 -17.56 -28.74 -6.43
C PHE A 230 -17.60 -27.28 -6.90
N GLU A 231 -18.35 -26.47 -6.18
CA GLU A 231 -18.58 -25.06 -6.48
C GLU A 231 -18.05 -24.23 -5.30
N ASP A 232 -18.02 -22.90 -5.47
CA ASP A 232 -17.61 -21.95 -4.43
C ASP A 232 -16.22 -22.22 -3.84
N LEU A 233 -15.29 -22.72 -4.66
CA LEU A 233 -13.92 -23.02 -4.23
C LEU A 233 -13.09 -21.74 -4.17
N THR A 234 -12.26 -21.61 -3.15
CA THR A 234 -11.17 -20.63 -3.17
C THR A 234 -10.19 -21.01 -4.29
N PRO A 235 -9.72 -20.07 -5.13
CA PRO A 235 -8.68 -20.38 -6.10
C PRO A 235 -7.43 -20.96 -5.44
N GLY A 236 -6.89 -22.06 -5.99
CA GLY A 236 -5.69 -22.70 -5.49
C GLY A 236 -5.46 -24.09 -6.07
N SER A 237 -4.51 -24.82 -5.48
CA SER A 237 -4.18 -26.20 -5.89
C SER A 237 -5.06 -27.22 -5.17
N TYR A 238 -5.62 -28.14 -5.93
CA TYR A 238 -6.48 -29.20 -5.43
C TYR A 238 -6.14 -30.55 -6.06
N TYR A 239 -6.52 -31.63 -5.40
CA TYR A 239 -6.54 -32.97 -5.99
C TYR A 239 -7.80 -33.74 -5.58
N LEU A 240 -8.16 -34.71 -6.42
CA LEU A 240 -9.30 -35.60 -6.19
C LEU A 240 -8.80 -36.94 -5.65
N GLN A 241 -9.53 -37.48 -4.69
CA GLN A 241 -9.35 -38.84 -4.20
C GLN A 241 -10.61 -39.66 -4.50
N PHE A 242 -10.38 -40.82 -5.14
CA PHE A 242 -11.40 -41.83 -5.39
C PHE A 242 -11.16 -43.03 -4.46
N PRO A 243 -12.20 -43.75 -4.04
CA PRO A 243 -12.07 -44.96 -3.25
C PRO A 243 -11.33 -46.05 -4.04
N THR A 244 -10.49 -46.77 -3.31
CA THR A 244 -9.71 -47.94 -3.78
C THR A 244 -10.46 -49.24 -3.58
#